data_AF-A0A7H4LTG2-F1
#
_entry.id   AF-A0A7H4LTG2-F1
#
_cell.length_a   1.000
_cell.length_b   1.000
_cell.length_c   1.000
_cell.angle_alpha   90.00
_cell.angle_beta   90.00
_cell.angle_gamma   90.00
#
_symmetry.space_group_name_H-M   'P 1'
#
loop_
_entity.id
_entity.type
_entity.pdbx_description
1 polymer ?
#
loop_
_entity_poly.entity_id
_entity_poly.type
_entity_poly.pdbx_seq_one_letter_code
_entity_poly.pdbx_strand_id
1 'polypeptide(L)'
;MFYLLAGIFGGSITSLMSALPIAWVQMLAGLALLGTIGGSLFQALNHESERDAAVVTFLVTASGVTLAGIGSAFWGLVLGGVSYVLLSTLRRT
;
A
#
# COMPACT_ATOMS: atom_id res chain seq x y z
N MET A 1 -7.57 27.29 -8.57
CA MET A 1 -7.30 28.36 -7.58
C MET A 1 -6.94 27.79 -6.21
N PHE A 2 -7.81 27.01 -5.55
CA PHE A 2 -7.55 26.43 -4.22
C PHE A 2 -6.29 25.55 -4.16
N TYR A 3 -6.06 24.71 -5.18
CA TYR A 3 -4.84 23.91 -5.31
C TYR A 3 -3.55 24.74 -5.48
N LEU A 4 -3.62 25.94 -6.09
CA LEU A 4 -2.46 26.82 -6.24
C LEU A 4 -2.12 27.53 -4.94
N LEU A 5 -3.14 27.95 -4.17
CA LEU A 5 -2.97 28.48 -2.81
C LEU A 5 -2.44 27.42 -1.85
N ALA A 6 -2.98 26.20 -1.89
CA ALA A 6 -2.47 25.06 -1.13
C ALA A 6 -1.03 24.69 -1.52
N GLY A 7 -0.68 24.81 -2.81
CA GLY A 7 0.69 24.58 -3.30
C GLY A 7 1.70 25.60 -2.74
N ILE A 8 1.33 26.88 -2.63
CA ILE A 8 2.18 27.92 -2.02
C ILE A 8 2.42 27.62 -0.54
N PHE A 9 1.38 27.23 0.21
CA PHE A 9 1.53 26.80 1.61
C PHE A 9 2.34 25.49 1.73
N GLY A 10 2.21 24.59 0.76
CA GLY A 10 3.02 23.37 0.67
C GLY A 10 4.52 23.66 0.57
N GLY A 11 4.92 24.70 -0.15
CA GLY A 11 6.31 25.16 -0.22
C GLY A 11 6.87 25.55 1.16
N SER A 12 6.09 26.28 1.96
CA SER A 12 6.46 26.66 3.34
C SER A 12 6.54 25.46 4.30
N ILE A 13 5.67 24.46 4.12
CA ILE A 13 5.73 23.21 4.92
C ILE A 13 6.98 22.41 4.53
N THR A 14 7.32 22.37 3.25
CA THR A 14 8.50 21.65 2.74
C THR A 14 9.80 22.29 3.24
N SER A 15 9.87 23.63 3.30
CA SER A 15 11.03 24.33 3.86
C SER A 15 11.17 24.06 5.37
N LEU A 16 10.06 24.02 6.12
CA LEU A 16 10.08 23.65 7.53
C LEU A 16 10.54 22.19 7.73
N MET A 17 10.08 21.26 6.89
CA MET A 17 10.52 19.85 6.91
C MET A 17 12.01 19.71 6.54
N SER A 18 12.55 20.58 5.68
CA SER A 18 13.98 20.58 5.34
C SER A 18 14.89 21.01 6.49
N ALA A 19 14.35 21.72 7.49
CA ALA A 19 15.06 22.06 8.72
C ALA A 19 15.11 20.89 9.73
N LEU A 20 14.26 19.87 9.56
CA LEU A 20 14.31 18.64 10.37
C LEU A 20 15.25 17.60 9.75
N PRO A 21 15.99 16.84 10.57
CA PRO A 21 16.77 15.71 10.05
C PRO A 21 15.85 14.66 9.41
N ILE A 22 16.26 14.13 8.25
CA ILE A 22 15.52 13.13 7.45
C ILE A 22 15.00 11.95 8.30
N ALA A 23 15.76 11.54 9.31
CA ALA A 23 15.43 10.42 10.20
C ALA A 23 14.10 10.63 10.94
N TRP A 24 13.77 11.87 11.36
CA TRP A 24 12.52 12.17 12.07
C TRP A 24 11.31 12.08 11.13
N VAL A 25 11.48 12.54 9.89
CA VAL A 25 10.44 12.47 8.86
C VAL A 25 10.16 11.01 8.49
N GLN A 26 11.20 10.20 8.32
CA GLN A 26 11.05 8.76 8.05
C GLN A 26 10.38 8.02 9.21
N MET A 27 10.70 8.36 10.46
CA MET A 27 10.06 7.76 11.64
C MET A 27 8.56 8.09 11.69
N LEU A 28 8.19 9.37 11.52
CA LEU A 28 6.79 9.79 11.49
C LEU A 28 6.03 9.17 10.32
N ALA A 29 6.63 9.11 9.14
CA ALA A 29 6.05 8.46 7.96
C ALA A 29 5.84 6.96 8.21
N GLY A 30 6.80 6.28 8.84
CA GLY A 30 6.67 4.88 9.24
C GLY A 30 5.53 4.65 10.23
N LEU A 31 5.43 5.48 11.28
CA LEU A 31 4.35 5.40 12.26
C LEU A 31 2.96 5.65 11.63
N ALA A 32 2.86 6.61 10.70
CA ALA A 32 1.64 6.87 9.94
C ALA A 32 1.27 5.71 9.01
N LEU A 33 2.27 5.05 8.40
CA LEU A 33 2.08 3.86 7.56
C LEU A 33 1.58 2.66 8.37
N LEU A 34 2.04 2.47 9.61
CA LEU A 34 1.58 1.34 10.45
C LEU A 34 0.06 1.35 10.65
N GLY A 35 -0.52 2.51 10.94
CA GLY A 35 -1.97 2.64 11.14
C GLY A 35 -2.79 2.36 9.86
N THR A 36 -2.30 2.86 8.72
CA THR A 36 -2.96 2.67 7.42
C THR A 36 -2.81 1.24 6.90
N ILE A 37 -1.64 0.61 7.06
CA ILE A 37 -1.40 -0.80 6.72
C ILE A 37 -2.27 -1.71 7.59
N GLY A 38 -2.31 -1.48 8.91
CA GLY A 38 -3.13 -2.29 9.82
C GLY A 38 -4.62 -2.24 9.49
N GLY A 39 -5.17 -1.04 9.22
CA GLY A 39 -6.58 -0.89 8.86
C GLY A 39 -6.95 -1.54 7.53
N SER A 40 -6.11 -1.36 6.50
CA SER A 40 -6.33 -1.95 5.17
C SER A 40 -6.17 -3.48 5.19
N LEU A 41 -5.21 -4.02 5.92
CA LEU A 41 -5.06 -5.47 6.13
C LEU A 41 -6.24 -6.07 6.88
N PHE A 42 -6.68 -5.43 7.96
CA PHE A 42 -7.83 -5.91 8.72
C PHE A 42 -9.07 -5.99 7.85
N GLN A 43 -9.33 -4.97 7.02
CA GLN A 43 -10.44 -4.97 6.07
C GLN A 43 -10.33 -6.06 5.00
N ALA A 44 -9.13 -6.28 4.45
CA ALA A 44 -8.87 -7.28 3.41
C ALA A 44 -8.97 -8.73 3.94
N LEU A 45 -8.55 -8.97 5.18
CA LEU A 45 -8.59 -10.30 5.80
C LEU A 45 -9.95 -10.66 6.43
N ASN A 46 -10.83 -9.68 6.63
CA ASN A 46 -12.16 -9.90 7.22
C ASN A 46 -13.12 -10.65 6.27
N HIS A 47 -12.89 -10.57 4.96
CA HIS A 47 -13.70 -11.27 3.97
C HIS A 47 -13.17 -12.69 3.76
N GLU A 48 -13.90 -13.68 4.26
CA GLU A 48 -13.51 -15.09 4.26
C GLU A 48 -13.22 -15.65 2.85
N SER A 49 -13.87 -15.11 1.82
CA SER A 49 -13.65 -15.47 0.41
C SER A 49 -12.41 -14.81 -0.22
N GLU A 50 -11.91 -13.72 0.36
CA GLU A 50 -10.80 -12.92 -0.19
C GLU A 50 -9.50 -13.08 0.60
N ARG A 51 -9.59 -13.74 1.77
CA ARG A 51 -8.49 -13.87 2.72
C ARG A 51 -7.26 -14.55 2.12
N ASP A 52 -7.44 -15.64 1.37
CA ASP A 52 -6.32 -16.36 0.74
C ASP A 52 -5.65 -15.50 -0.35
N ALA A 53 -6.45 -14.80 -1.17
CA ALA A 53 -5.95 -13.87 -2.18
C ALA A 53 -5.22 -12.67 -1.56
N ALA A 54 -5.75 -12.10 -0.47
CA ALA A 54 -5.15 -11.00 0.26
C ALA A 54 -3.82 -11.40 0.92
N VAL A 55 -3.73 -12.60 1.51
CA VAL A 55 -2.49 -13.13 2.09
C VAL A 55 -1.43 -13.34 1.00
N VAL A 56 -1.79 -13.91 -0.15
CA VAL A 56 -0.87 -14.08 -1.28
C VAL A 56 -0.37 -12.73 -1.80
N THR A 57 -1.27 -11.76 -1.98
CA THR A 57 -0.95 -10.39 -2.39
C THR A 57 0.04 -9.73 -1.43
N PHE A 58 -0.22 -9.85 -0.13
CA PHE A 58 0.61 -9.26 0.91
C PHE A 58 1.97 -9.93 1.00
N LEU A 59 2.04 -11.27 0.96
CA LEU A 59 3.29 -12.03 0.98
C LEU A 59 4.16 -11.72 -0.24
N VAL A 60 3.58 -11.65 -1.44
CA VAL A 60 4.32 -11.30 -2.66
C VAL A 60 4.83 -9.85 -2.58
N THR A 61 3.99 -8.92 -2.11
CA THR A 61 4.37 -7.51 -1.95
C THR A 61 5.50 -7.35 -0.93
N ALA A 62 5.38 -8.00 0.23
CA ALA A 62 6.37 -7.98 1.31
C ALA A 62 7.66 -8.70 0.95
N SER A 63 7.60 -9.70 0.07
CA SER A 63 8.78 -10.45 -0.39
C SER A 63 9.72 -9.60 -1.25
N GLY A 64 9.31 -8.42 -1.71
CA GLY A 64 10.17 -7.52 -2.48
C GLY A 64 10.62 -8.08 -3.84
N VAL A 65 9.96 -9.14 -4.33
CA VAL A 65 10.31 -9.77 -5.61
C VAL A 65 10.08 -8.79 -6.75
N THR A 66 11.16 -8.39 -7.39
CA THR A 66 11.15 -7.49 -8.55
C THR A 66 11.24 -8.35 -9.81
N LEU A 67 10.10 -8.78 -10.34
CA LEU A 67 10.03 -9.43 -11.64
C LEU A 67 9.96 -8.38 -12.75
N ALA A 68 10.85 -8.50 -13.74
CA ALA A 68 10.91 -7.64 -14.94
C ALA A 68 11.13 -6.13 -14.68
N GLY A 69 11.74 -5.75 -13.55
CA GLY A 69 11.97 -4.34 -13.19
C GLY A 69 10.73 -3.62 -12.64
N ILE A 70 9.63 -4.33 -12.45
CA ILE A 70 8.39 -3.82 -11.84
C ILE A 70 8.37 -4.24 -10.35
N GLY A 71 8.08 -3.28 -9.47
CA GLY A 71 8.04 -3.50 -8.02
C GLY A 71 7.05 -4.58 -7.60
N SER A 72 7.34 -5.23 -6.46
CA SER A 72 6.57 -6.35 -5.91
C SER A 72 5.09 -6.05 -5.66
N ALA A 73 4.74 -4.78 -5.41
CA ALA A 73 3.35 -4.34 -5.21
C ALA A 73 2.45 -4.61 -6.42
N PHE A 74 2.98 -4.46 -7.64
CA PHE A 74 2.21 -4.73 -8.86
C PHE A 74 1.94 -6.23 -9.01
N TRP A 75 2.98 -7.05 -8.86
CA TRP A 75 2.85 -8.50 -8.96
C TRP A 75 2.00 -9.09 -7.83
N GLY A 76 2.06 -8.50 -6.64
CA GLY A 76 1.16 -8.84 -5.54
C GLY A 76 -0.30 -8.63 -5.92
N LEU A 77 -0.65 -7.46 -6.49
CA LEU A 77 -2.02 -7.14 -6.88
C LEU A 77 -2.50 -8.02 -8.04
N VAL A 78 -1.63 -8.29 -9.03
CA VAL A 78 -1.94 -9.19 -10.15
C VAL A 78 -2.18 -10.62 -9.67
N LEU A 79 -1.28 -11.18 -8.86
CA LEU A 79 -1.43 -12.55 -8.33
C LEU A 79 -2.62 -12.66 -7.38
N GLY A 80 -2.84 -11.65 -6.54
CA GLY A 80 -4.03 -11.52 -5.70
C GLY A 80 -5.32 -11.53 -6.49
N GLY A 81 -5.40 -10.68 -7.51
CA GLY A 81 -6.55 -10.60 -8.40
C GLY A 81 -6.79 -11.90 -9.15
N VAL A 82 -5.74 -12.55 -9.65
CA VAL A 82 -5.84 -13.86 -10.32
C VAL A 82 -6.36 -14.92 -9.36
N SER A 83 -5.83 -15.01 -8.13
CA SER A 83 -6.33 -15.94 -7.11
C SER A 83 -7.78 -15.68 -6.73
N TYR A 84 -8.18 -14.41 -6.59
CA TYR A 84 -9.57 -14.05 -6.33
C TYR A 84 -10.50 -14.50 -7.47
N VAL A 85 -10.13 -14.21 -8.72
CA VAL A 85 -10.91 -14.63 -9.89
C VAL A 85 -10.99 -16.14 -9.96
N LEU A 86 -9.88 -16.86 -9.80
CA LEU A 86 -9.84 -18.33 -9.85
C LEU A 86 -10.74 -18.98 -8.79
N LEU A 87 -10.67 -18.49 -7.54
CA LEU A 87 -11.49 -18.97 -6.42
C LEU A 87 -12.96 -18.60 -6.58
N SER A 88 -13.26 -17.40 -7.10
CA SER A 88 -14.64 -16.97 -7.37
C SER A 88 -15.30 -17.75 -8.52
N THR A 89 -14.53 -18.13 -9.56
CA THR A 89 -15.00 -18.94 -10.69
C THR A 89 -15.20 -20.40 -10.30
N LEU A 90 -14.30 -21.00 -9.50
CA LEU A 90 -14.43 -22.39 -9.03
C LEU A 90 -15.63 -22.58 -8.09
N ARG A 91 -16.00 -21.56 -7.30
CA ARG A 91 -17.15 -21.63 -6.39
C ARG A 91 -18.51 -21.42 -7.08
N ARG A 92 -18.51 -21.01 -8.35
CA ARG A 92 -19.71 -20.83 -9.18
C ARG A 92 -20.09 -22.06 -10.03
N THR A 93 -19.28 -23.13 -10.00
CA THR A 93 -19.54 -24.39 -10.72
C THR A 93 -20.00 -25.45 -9.72
#